data_AF-A0A3D4FUT1-F1
#
_entry.id   AF-A0A3D4FUT1-F1
#
_cell.length_a   1.000
_cell.length_b   1.000
_cell.length_c   1.000
_cell.angle_alpha   90.00
_cell.angle_beta   90.00
_cell.angle_gamma   90.00
#
_symmetry.space_group_name_H-M   'P 1'
#
loop_
_entity.id
_entity.type
_entity.pdbx_description
1 polymer ?
#
loop_
_entity_poly.entity_id
_entity_poly.type
_entity_poly.pdbx_seq_one_letter_code
_entity_poly.pdbx_strand_id
1 'polypeptide(L)'
;PPPPPPPEPAPPAPLTEEELFARMSLDELNSTSPLDSVFFDLDQSELLAAGRTALSRNADWMRRWASTRVTVEGHCDDRGTNEYNLALGERRAAAVRDYLVSLGIAGNRIATVSRGEESPVCTDQHEGCWSRNRRGAFVVTTK
;
A
#
# COMPACT_ATOMS: atom_id res chain seq x y z
N PRO A 1 52.21 18.29 34.67
CA PRO A 1 50.85 18.36 34.11
C PRO A 1 50.16 16.98 34.14
N PRO A 2 48.90 16.87 34.57
CA PRO A 2 48.15 15.62 34.42
C PRO A 2 47.96 15.33 32.92
N PRO A 3 47.92 14.05 32.51
CA PRO A 3 47.60 13.69 31.14
C PRO A 3 46.18 14.19 30.79
N PRO A 4 45.94 14.60 29.54
CA PRO A 4 44.60 14.99 29.12
C PRO A 4 43.63 13.82 29.31
N PRO A 5 42.37 14.08 29.72
CA PRO A 5 41.36 13.04 29.79
C PRO A 5 41.19 12.40 28.40
N PRO A 6 40.93 11.08 28.33
CA PRO A 6 40.67 10.43 27.05
C PRO A 6 39.47 11.11 26.36
N PRO A 7 39.49 11.25 25.02
CA PRO A 7 38.36 11.82 24.29
C PRO A 7 37.10 11.01 24.58
N GLU A 8 35.99 11.71 24.80
CA GLU A 8 34.69 11.06 24.98
C GLU A 8 34.38 10.15 23.77
N PRO A 9 33.76 8.97 23.98
CA PRO A 9 33.32 8.14 22.87
C PRO A 9 32.41 8.96 21.95
N ALA A 10 32.66 8.92 20.64
CA ALA A 10 31.80 9.58 19.67
C ALA A 10 30.34 9.07 19.84
N PRO A 11 29.33 9.95 19.68
CA PRO A 11 27.94 9.52 19.70
C PRO A 11 27.72 8.41 18.66
N PRO A 12 26.89 7.40 18.95
CA PRO A 12 26.62 6.32 18.01
C PRO A 12 26.11 6.88 16.68
N ALA A 13 26.57 6.32 15.56
CA ALA A 13 26.13 6.73 14.25
C ALA A 13 24.59 6.62 14.13
N PRO A 14 23.93 7.52 13.38
CA PRO A 14 22.51 7.38 13.07
C PRO A 14 22.25 6.01 12.42
N LEU A 15 21.11 5.40 12.76
CA LEU A 15 20.70 4.13 12.15
C LEU A 15 20.52 4.30 10.64
N THR A 16 20.89 3.27 9.89
CA THR A 16 20.64 3.17 8.45
C THR A 16 19.15 2.96 8.16
N GLU A 17 18.73 3.23 6.92
CA GLU A 17 17.33 3.03 6.49
C GLU A 17 16.86 1.58 6.66
N GLU A 18 17.75 0.62 6.40
CA GLU A 18 17.47 -0.81 6.57
C GLU A 18 17.30 -1.20 8.04
N GLU A 19 18.13 -0.64 8.94
CA GLU A 19 17.99 -0.85 10.39
C GLU A 19 16.70 -0.21 10.92
N LEU A 20 16.33 0.96 10.41
CA LEU A 20 15.05 1.60 10.77
C LEU A 20 13.87 0.73 10.33
N PHE A 21 13.86 0.27 9.07
CA PHE A 21 12.82 -0.63 8.55
C PHE A 21 12.74 -1.95 9.35
N ALA A 22 13.89 -2.52 9.71
CA ALA A 22 13.96 -3.74 10.52
C ALA A 22 13.40 -3.53 11.93
N ARG A 23 13.43 -2.32 12.49
CA ARG A 23 12.88 -2.00 13.82
C ARG A 23 11.42 -1.57 13.81
N MET A 24 10.91 -1.00 12.73
CA MET A 24 9.50 -0.59 12.61
C MET A 24 8.54 -1.77 12.72
N SER A 25 7.46 -1.64 13.48
CA SER A 25 6.34 -2.57 13.45
C SER A 25 5.56 -2.49 12.13
N LEU A 26 4.71 -3.48 11.85
CA LEU A 26 3.83 -3.45 10.67
C LEU A 26 2.85 -2.27 10.74
N ASP A 27 2.34 -1.93 11.93
CA ASP A 27 1.40 -0.82 12.11
C ASP A 27 2.06 0.53 11.85
N GLU A 28 3.28 0.74 12.36
CA GLU A 28 4.08 1.95 12.07
C GLU A 28 4.39 2.04 10.57
N LEU A 29 4.74 0.92 9.94
CA LEU A 29 5.00 0.88 8.50
C LEU A 29 3.75 1.21 7.69
N ASN A 30 2.58 0.64 8.02
CA ASN A 30 1.34 0.95 7.31
C ASN A 30 0.87 2.39 7.55
N SER A 31 1.14 2.95 8.73
CA SER A 31 0.80 4.34 9.05
C SER A 31 1.57 5.36 8.19
N THR A 32 2.74 5.01 7.68
CA THR A 32 3.48 5.87 6.73
C THR A 32 3.01 5.73 5.28
N SER A 33 2.09 4.79 5.00
CA SER A 33 1.57 4.52 3.65
C SER A 33 2.67 4.42 2.58
N PRO A 34 3.60 3.46 2.69
CA PRO A 34 4.75 3.34 1.80
C PRO A 34 4.37 2.95 0.35
N LEU A 35 3.12 2.54 0.14
CA LEU A 35 2.58 2.12 -1.13
C LEU A 35 1.39 3.00 -1.49
N ASP A 36 1.41 3.56 -2.69
CA ASP A 36 0.37 4.44 -3.21
C ASP A 36 -0.93 3.64 -3.47
N SER A 37 -2.06 4.20 -3.04
CA SER A 37 -3.38 3.67 -3.44
C SER A 37 -3.66 3.92 -4.92
N VAL A 38 -4.42 3.02 -5.54
CA VAL A 38 -4.88 3.15 -6.93
C VAL A 38 -6.35 3.50 -6.97
N PHE A 39 -6.76 4.45 -7.80
CA PHE A 39 -8.16 4.87 -7.91
C PHE A 39 -8.81 4.40 -9.20
N PHE A 40 -10.13 4.24 -9.17
CA PHE A 40 -10.93 3.72 -10.27
C PHE A 40 -12.12 4.62 -10.59
N ASP A 41 -12.52 4.59 -11.86
CA ASP A 41 -13.77 5.21 -12.30
C ASP A 41 -15.00 4.44 -11.78
N LEU A 42 -16.15 5.10 -11.82
CA LEU A 42 -17.42 4.52 -11.44
C LEU A 42 -17.68 3.24 -12.24
N ASP A 43 -18.01 2.17 -11.52
CA ASP A 43 -18.33 0.86 -12.08
C ASP A 43 -17.19 0.19 -12.88
N GLN A 44 -15.97 0.71 -12.78
CA GLN A 44 -14.81 0.19 -13.49
C GLN A 44 -13.82 -0.50 -12.55
N SER A 45 -13.08 -1.45 -13.13
CA SER A 45 -11.92 -2.11 -12.51
C SER A 45 -10.65 -1.99 -13.38
N GLU A 46 -10.71 -1.23 -14.47
CA GLU A 46 -9.55 -0.96 -15.30
C GLU A 46 -8.59 0.04 -14.63
N LEU A 47 -7.30 -0.24 -14.75
CA LEU A 47 -6.24 0.64 -14.25
C LEU A 47 -6.05 1.85 -15.16
N LEU A 48 -6.37 3.04 -14.64
CA LEU A 48 -6.04 4.32 -15.24
C LEU A 48 -4.53 4.54 -15.35
N ALA A 49 -4.11 5.43 -16.24
CA ALA A 49 -2.69 5.78 -16.42
C ALA A 49 -2.02 6.23 -15.11
N ALA A 50 -2.72 7.04 -14.30
CA ALA A 50 -2.23 7.47 -12.98
C ALA A 50 -2.03 6.27 -12.02
N GLY A 51 -2.96 5.32 -12.03
CA GLY A 51 -2.86 4.08 -11.27
C GLY A 51 -1.66 3.23 -11.68
N ARG A 52 -1.43 3.07 -12.99
CA ARG A 52 -0.25 2.36 -13.51
C ARG A 52 1.06 3.02 -13.05
N THR A 53 1.16 4.34 -13.11
CA THR A 53 2.32 5.08 -12.63
C THR A 53 2.56 4.89 -11.13
N ALA A 54 1.48 4.89 -10.32
CA ALA A 54 1.55 4.58 -8.89
C ALA A 54 2.06 3.15 -8.64
N LEU A 55 1.53 2.17 -9.39
CA LEU A 55 1.96 0.77 -9.27
C LEU A 55 3.41 0.54 -9.69
N SER A 56 3.93 1.31 -10.65
CA SER A 56 5.37 1.28 -10.98
C SER A 56 6.23 1.68 -9.78
N ARG A 57 5.89 2.76 -9.07
CA ARG A 57 6.60 3.18 -7.84
C ARG A 57 6.47 2.14 -6.73
N ASN A 58 5.27 1.58 -6.56
CA ASN A 58 5.03 0.50 -5.59
C ASN A 58 5.89 -0.73 -5.91
N ALA A 59 6.02 -1.11 -7.19
CA ALA A 59 6.87 -2.20 -7.60
C ALA A 59 8.35 -1.92 -7.28
N ASP A 60 8.84 -0.71 -7.53
CA ASP A 60 10.21 -0.32 -7.17
C ASP A 60 10.45 -0.45 -5.65
N TRP A 61 9.50 0.01 -4.84
CA TRP A 61 9.55 -0.13 -3.38
C TRP A 61 9.55 -1.61 -2.96
N MET A 62 8.70 -2.45 -3.55
CA MET A 62 8.62 -3.88 -3.24
C MET A 62 9.86 -4.67 -3.70
N ARG A 63 10.57 -4.20 -4.73
CA ARG A 63 11.87 -4.76 -5.13
C ARG A 63 12.97 -4.40 -4.15
N ARG A 64 12.95 -3.15 -3.64
CA ARG A 64 13.88 -2.71 -2.59
C ARG A 64 13.71 -3.52 -1.30
N TRP A 65 12.46 -3.72 -0.88
CA TRP A 65 12.12 -4.48 0.33
C TRP A 65 11.62 -5.88 -0.05
N ALA A 66 12.54 -6.74 -0.49
CA ALA A 66 12.20 -8.03 -1.10
C ALA A 66 11.53 -9.06 -0.16
N SER A 67 11.68 -8.91 1.15
CA SER A 67 11.03 -9.76 2.16
C SER A 67 9.57 -9.39 2.40
N THR A 68 9.15 -8.19 1.96
CA THR A 68 7.81 -7.68 2.25
C THR A 68 6.72 -8.45 1.52
N ARG A 69 5.59 -8.71 2.19
CA ARG A 69 4.34 -9.19 1.58
C ARG A 69 3.23 -8.18 1.80
N VAL A 70 2.35 -8.06 0.82
CA VAL A 70 1.27 -7.08 0.82
C VAL A 70 -0.08 -7.74 0.55
N THR A 71 -1.12 -7.17 1.11
CA THR A 71 -2.51 -7.43 0.71
C THR A 71 -3.03 -6.20 -0.01
N VAL A 72 -3.64 -6.41 -1.17
CA VAL A 72 -4.37 -5.39 -1.91
C VAL A 72 -5.84 -5.50 -1.53
N GLU A 73 -6.38 -4.43 -0.96
CA GLU A 73 -7.77 -4.32 -0.57
C GLU A 73 -8.55 -3.55 -1.64
N GLY A 74 -9.54 -4.19 -2.26
CA GLY A 74 -10.39 -3.58 -3.27
C GLY A 74 -11.64 -2.95 -2.64
N HIS A 75 -11.84 -1.65 -2.85
CA HIS A 75 -12.94 -0.87 -2.28
C HIS A 75 -13.83 -0.27 -3.37
N CYS A 76 -15.09 -0.04 -3.01
CA CYS A 76 -16.14 0.59 -3.79
C CYS A 76 -16.77 1.76 -3.05
N ASP A 77 -17.49 2.61 -3.78
CA ASP A 77 -18.40 3.56 -3.14
C ASP A 77 -19.72 2.87 -2.72
N ASP A 78 -20.59 3.60 -2.02
CA ASP A 78 -21.80 3.08 -1.37
C ASP A 78 -22.99 2.86 -2.32
N ARG A 79 -22.76 2.98 -3.63
CA ARG A 79 -23.80 2.83 -4.64
C ARG A 79 -23.78 1.39 -5.17
N GLY A 80 -24.96 0.77 -5.20
CA GLY A 80 -25.15 -0.61 -5.65
C GLY A 80 -25.60 -1.52 -4.52
N THR A 81 -25.52 -2.83 -4.73
CA THR A 81 -25.71 -3.81 -3.64
C THR A 81 -24.36 -4.20 -3.06
N ASN A 82 -24.34 -4.61 -1.79
CA ASN A 82 -23.11 -5.08 -1.15
C ASN A 82 -22.47 -6.23 -1.95
N GLU A 83 -23.25 -7.22 -2.40
CA GLU A 83 -22.73 -8.36 -3.18
C GLU A 83 -22.09 -7.90 -4.49
N TYR A 84 -22.68 -6.91 -5.16
CA TYR A 84 -22.11 -6.32 -6.35
C TYR A 84 -20.79 -5.61 -6.04
N ASN A 85 -20.76 -4.81 -4.98
CA ASN A 85 -19.58 -4.08 -4.56
C ASN A 85 -18.46 -4.99 -4.08
N LEU A 86 -18.76 -6.12 -3.43
CA LEU A 86 -17.79 -7.17 -3.11
C LEU A 86 -17.19 -7.77 -4.39
N ALA A 87 -18.02 -8.11 -5.38
CA ALA A 87 -17.51 -8.66 -6.63
C ALA A 87 -16.67 -7.63 -7.42
N LEU A 88 -17.06 -6.35 -7.43
CA LEU A 88 -16.31 -5.28 -8.08
C LEU A 88 -14.99 -4.98 -7.37
N GLY A 89 -14.99 -4.97 -6.03
CA GLY A 89 -13.78 -4.83 -5.22
C GLY A 89 -12.78 -5.96 -5.49
N GLU A 90 -13.24 -7.20 -5.62
CA GLU A 90 -12.38 -8.33 -5.97
C GLU A 90 -11.71 -8.13 -7.34
N ARG A 91 -12.48 -7.70 -8.35
CA ARG A 91 -11.94 -7.39 -9.68
C ARG A 91 -10.89 -6.28 -9.63
N ARG A 92 -11.10 -5.24 -8.83
CA ARG A 92 -10.13 -4.14 -8.64
C ARG A 92 -8.84 -4.62 -8.00
N ALA A 93 -8.94 -5.40 -6.93
CA ALA A 93 -7.77 -5.97 -6.25
C ALA A 93 -6.99 -6.91 -7.18
N ALA A 94 -7.69 -7.75 -7.95
CA ALA A 94 -7.09 -8.62 -8.96
C ALA A 94 -6.36 -7.82 -10.05
N ALA A 95 -6.97 -6.76 -10.60
CA ALA A 95 -6.34 -5.93 -11.62
C ALA A 95 -5.03 -5.29 -11.14
N VAL A 96 -5.01 -4.79 -9.89
CA VAL A 96 -3.81 -4.25 -9.25
C VAL A 96 -2.73 -5.32 -9.08
N ARG A 97 -3.10 -6.50 -8.55
CA ARG A 97 -2.18 -7.63 -8.37
C ARG A 97 -1.57 -8.05 -9.70
N ASP A 98 -2.38 -8.25 -10.72
CA ASP A 98 -1.94 -8.76 -12.01
C ASP A 98 -0.99 -7.77 -12.69
N TYR A 99 -1.24 -6.47 -12.54
CA TYR A 99 -0.32 -5.46 -13.04
C TYR A 99 1.01 -5.46 -12.29
N LEU A 100 1.03 -5.57 -10.96
CA LEU A 100 2.27 -5.70 -10.19
C LEU A 100 3.06 -6.97 -10.55
N VAL A 101 2.35 -8.08 -10.81
CA VAL A 101 2.96 -9.31 -11.32
C VAL A 101 3.56 -9.09 -12.72
N SER A 102 2.88 -8.35 -13.60
CA SER A 102 3.41 -7.98 -14.92
C SER A 102 4.68 -7.14 -14.83
N LEU A 103 4.85 -6.37 -13.75
CA LEU A 103 6.06 -5.61 -13.43
C LEU A 103 7.16 -6.48 -12.79
N GLY A 104 6.94 -7.79 -12.61
CA GLY A 104 7.93 -8.73 -12.10
C GLY A 104 7.91 -8.94 -10.59
N ILE A 105 6.89 -8.46 -9.87
CA ILE A 105 6.71 -8.81 -8.46
C ILE A 105 6.15 -10.23 -8.37
N ALA A 106 6.77 -11.07 -7.54
CA ALA A 106 6.33 -12.44 -7.37
C ALA A 106 4.89 -12.49 -6.80
N GLY A 107 3.99 -13.20 -7.48
CA GLY A 107 2.56 -13.22 -7.12
C GLY A 107 2.26 -13.79 -5.73
N ASN A 108 3.15 -14.62 -5.17
CA ASN A 108 3.04 -15.11 -3.80
C ASN A 108 3.33 -14.03 -2.72
N ARG A 109 3.82 -12.86 -3.12
CA ARG A 109 4.01 -11.70 -2.23
C ARG A 109 2.79 -10.77 -2.20
N ILE A 110 1.78 -11.05 -3.03
CA ILE A 110 0.60 -10.18 -3.20
C ILE A 110 -0.65 -11.03 -2.97
N ALA A 111 -1.31 -10.81 -1.84
CA ALA A 111 -2.67 -11.29 -1.59
C ALA A 111 -3.69 -10.25 -2.05
N THR A 112 -4.92 -10.68 -2.31
CA THR A 112 -6.06 -9.81 -2.63
C THR A 112 -7.20 -10.07 -1.64
N VAL A 113 -7.94 -9.01 -1.33
CA VAL A 113 -9.20 -9.11 -0.57
C VAL A 113 -10.15 -8.03 -1.08
N SER A 114 -11.43 -8.37 -1.20
CA SER A 114 -12.46 -7.36 -1.43
C SER A 114 -13.03 -6.84 -0.11
N ARG A 115 -13.14 -5.51 -0.01
CA ARG A 115 -13.82 -4.82 1.08
C ARG A 115 -15.17 -4.23 0.62
N GLY A 116 -15.48 -4.30 -0.67
CA GLY A 116 -16.68 -3.69 -1.23
C GLY A 116 -16.87 -2.27 -0.73
N GLU A 117 -18.06 -1.97 -0.23
CA GLU A 117 -18.43 -0.68 0.39
C GLU A 117 -18.24 -0.64 1.92
N GLU A 118 -17.74 -1.72 2.54
CA GLU A 118 -17.76 -1.92 4.00
C GLU A 118 -16.67 -1.14 4.76
N SER A 119 -15.75 -0.50 4.04
CA SER A 119 -14.64 0.26 4.65
C SER A 119 -14.40 1.58 3.92
N PRO A 120 -15.36 2.53 4.00
CA PRO A 120 -15.26 3.82 3.35
C PRO A 120 -14.22 4.71 4.04
N VAL A 121 -13.49 5.52 3.27
CA VAL A 121 -12.61 6.58 3.79
C VAL A 121 -13.34 7.92 3.90
N CYS A 122 -14.51 8.01 3.28
CA CYS A 122 -15.36 9.18 3.27
C CYS A 122 -16.82 8.71 3.13
N THR A 123 -17.75 9.34 3.87
CA THR A 123 -19.15 8.91 3.96
C THR A 123 -20.13 9.91 3.33
N ASP A 124 -19.65 11.01 2.79
CA ASP A 124 -20.47 12.03 2.14
C ASP A 124 -20.99 11.54 0.78
N GLN A 125 -22.24 11.88 0.45
CA GLN A 125 -22.90 11.41 -0.77
C GLN A 125 -22.66 12.35 -1.96
N HIS A 126 -21.40 12.49 -2.37
CA HIS A 126 -21.03 13.26 -3.55
C HIS A 126 -19.80 12.70 -4.25
N GLU A 127 -19.60 13.08 -5.52
CA GLU A 127 -18.55 12.47 -6.38
C GLU A 127 -17.13 12.64 -5.83
N GLY A 128 -16.81 13.78 -5.23
CA GLY A 128 -15.53 13.98 -4.55
C GLY A 128 -15.25 13.00 -3.40
N CYS A 129 -16.28 12.46 -2.76
CA CYS A 129 -16.18 11.45 -1.71
C CYS A 129 -16.15 10.04 -2.29
N TRP A 130 -17.08 9.74 -3.20
CA TRP A 130 -17.17 8.45 -3.88
C TRP A 130 -15.88 8.06 -4.60
N SER A 131 -15.25 9.00 -5.31
CA SER A 131 -13.97 8.78 -5.99
C SER A 131 -12.83 8.35 -5.05
N ARG A 132 -12.85 8.78 -3.78
CA ARG A 132 -11.87 8.37 -2.78
C ARG A 132 -12.12 6.95 -2.26
N ASN A 133 -13.38 6.49 -2.31
CA ASN A 133 -13.75 5.15 -1.89
C ASN A 133 -13.49 4.10 -2.98
N ARG A 134 -13.56 4.46 -4.26
CA ARG A 134 -13.23 3.58 -5.39
C ARG A 134 -11.72 3.40 -5.54
N ARG A 135 -11.12 2.54 -4.71
CA ARG A 135 -9.66 2.37 -4.67
C ARG A 135 -9.18 0.94 -4.43
N GLY A 136 -7.94 0.67 -4.82
CA GLY A 136 -7.13 -0.44 -4.36
C GLY A 136 -6.13 0.07 -3.34
N ALA A 137 -6.32 -0.28 -2.07
CA ALA A 137 -5.45 0.10 -0.96
C ALA A 137 -4.44 -1.02 -0.67
N PHE A 138 -3.32 -0.68 -0.04
CA PHE A 138 -2.27 -1.63 0.29
C PHE A 138 -2.08 -1.74 1.79
N VAL A 139 -1.92 -2.97 2.26
CA VAL A 139 -1.54 -3.28 3.63
C VAL A 139 -0.32 -4.18 3.61
N VAL A 140 0.77 -3.75 4.22
CA VAL A 140 1.94 -4.58 4.45
C VAL A 140 1.63 -5.58 5.57
N THR A 141 1.83 -6.87 5.28
CA THR A 141 1.45 -8.00 6.15
C THR A 141 2.64 -8.80 6.65
N THR A 142 3.81 -8.64 6.04
CA THR A 142 5.06 -9.30 6.43
C THR A 142 6.22 -8.42 5.98
N LYS A 143 7.33 -8.44 6.71
CA LYS A 143 8.60 -7.78 6.39
C LYS A 143 9.77 -8.70 6.71
#